data_AF-M1AZ95-F1
#
_entry.id   AF-M1AZ95-F1
#
_cell.length_a   1.000
_cell.length_b   1.000
_cell.length_c   1.000
_cell.angle_alpha   90.00
_cell.angle_beta   90.00
_cell.angle_gamma   90.00
#
_symmetry.space_group_name_H-M   'P 1'
#
loop_
_entity.id
_entity.type
_entity.pdbx_description
1 polymer ?
#
loop_
_entity_poly.entity_id
_entity_poly.type
_entity_poly.pdbx_seq_one_letter_code
_entity_poly.pdbx_strand_id
1 'polypeptide(L)'
;MDSLEKEMLEETWEIEEGSQTNILSSSIKVFVIIRRSLKRCSALTRNQTLFNLFKAFQKVLIAYATKLFARLPKGGTGIVAAATGIEGQIKTSDKDERVICYIVNTAEYCHKTCGELADNVSKLIDAQFADRVDMSEVQDEFSAVITKSLITLVHGIETKFDSEMAAMTRVPWSTLESVGDQSDYVNGINLILTSSIPVLGSLLSPIYFQFFLDKLASSLGPRFYHNIFKCKQISETGAQQMLLDTQAVKTILLEIPSLGKQTAGAASYSKFVSREMSKAEALLKVILSPIDSVADTYCALLPEGTLTEFQRLLELKGLKKADQQSILDDFNKRGSGISQPTIMAPSSAPNTSIAPVITNAAASPGAITSREDVLTRAAALGRGAATTGFKRFLALTEAAKDRKDGPFRKLFNG
;
A
#
# COMPACT_ATOMS: atom_id res chain seq x y z
N MET A 1 13.96 -30.50 -12.02
CA MET A 1 12.80 -29.76 -11.49
C MET A 1 12.65 -30.05 -10.01
N ASP A 2 12.69 -31.33 -9.61
CA ASP A 2 12.53 -31.78 -8.22
C ASP A 2 13.48 -31.12 -7.21
N SER A 3 14.75 -30.91 -7.56
CA SER A 3 15.71 -30.19 -6.70
C SER A 3 15.40 -28.69 -6.55
N LEU A 4 14.79 -28.04 -7.55
CA LEU A 4 14.35 -26.64 -7.46
C LEU A 4 13.09 -26.53 -6.61
N GLU A 5 12.14 -27.45 -6.82
CA GLU A 5 10.89 -27.49 -6.04
C GLU A 5 11.16 -27.80 -4.56
N LYS A 6 12.12 -28.69 -4.29
CA LYS A 6 12.58 -29.04 -2.94
C LYS A 6 13.18 -27.83 -2.20
N GLU A 7 14.11 -27.10 -2.81
CA GLU A 7 14.70 -25.89 -2.19
C GLU A 7 13.65 -24.79 -1.96
N MET A 8 12.63 -24.71 -2.81
CA MET A 8 11.49 -23.81 -2.60
C MET A 8 10.52 -24.29 -1.51
N LEU A 9 10.57 -25.55 -1.10
CA LEU A 9 9.76 -26.13 -0.03
C LEU A 9 10.48 -26.10 1.32
N GLU A 10 11.81 -26.18 1.30
CA GLU A 10 12.69 -26.20 2.48
C GLU A 10 13.09 -24.79 2.95
N GLU A 11 12.53 -23.73 2.37
CA GLU A 11 12.76 -22.36 2.86
C GLU A 11 12.21 -22.22 4.28
N THR A 12 13.11 -21.96 5.23
CA THR A 12 12.83 -21.82 6.66
C THR A 12 12.21 -20.47 6.99
N TRP A 13 12.33 -19.46 6.11
CA TRP A 13 11.90 -18.08 6.37
C TRP A 13 12.56 -17.47 7.61
N GLU A 14 13.66 -18.08 8.04
CA GLU A 14 14.46 -17.63 9.16
C GLU A 14 15.30 -16.44 8.69
N ILE A 15 15.14 -15.33 9.42
CA ILE A 15 15.81 -14.09 9.12
C ILE A 15 17.20 -14.16 9.73
N GLU A 16 18.23 -14.36 8.90
CA GLU A 16 19.61 -14.22 9.33
C GLU A 16 19.92 -12.73 9.56
N GLU A 17 19.98 -12.33 10.83
CA GLU A 17 20.39 -10.99 11.24
C GLU A 17 21.84 -10.74 10.83
N GLY A 18 22.06 -9.76 9.95
CA GLY A 18 23.41 -9.38 9.47
C GLY A 18 23.78 -9.86 8.07
N SER A 19 22.87 -10.49 7.31
CA SER A 19 23.12 -10.73 5.89
C SER A 19 23.21 -9.40 5.13
N GLN A 20 24.26 -9.21 4.32
CA GLN A 20 24.52 -7.93 3.63
C GLN A 20 23.41 -7.50 2.66
N THR A 21 22.47 -8.39 2.34
CA THR A 21 21.51 -8.21 1.23
C THR A 21 20.05 -8.16 1.68
N ASN A 22 19.72 -8.43 2.95
CA ASN A 22 18.32 -8.45 3.46
C ASN A 22 17.34 -9.22 2.55
N ILE A 23 17.80 -10.29 1.89
CA ILE A 23 17.00 -11.17 1.01
C ILE A 23 16.95 -12.60 1.56
N LEU A 24 15.94 -13.36 1.15
CA LEU A 24 15.78 -14.77 1.51
C LEU A 24 16.80 -15.65 0.77
N SER A 25 17.38 -16.61 1.49
CA SER A 25 18.44 -17.47 0.96
C SER A 25 17.97 -18.39 -0.19
N SER A 26 16.70 -18.81 -0.21
CA SER A 26 16.15 -19.60 -1.33
C SER A 26 16.30 -18.90 -2.67
N SER A 27 16.18 -17.57 -2.74
CA SER A 27 16.30 -16.85 -4.00
C SER A 27 17.69 -17.03 -4.62
N ILE A 28 18.74 -16.92 -3.80
CA ILE A 28 20.13 -17.15 -4.21
C ILE A 28 20.31 -18.59 -4.70
N LYS A 29 19.82 -19.57 -3.94
CA LYS A 29 19.92 -20.99 -4.30
C LYS A 29 19.21 -21.31 -5.62
N VAL A 30 17.99 -20.78 -5.81
CA VAL A 30 17.20 -20.94 -7.05
C VAL A 30 18.00 -20.43 -8.26
N PHE A 31 18.57 -19.22 -8.18
CA PHE A 31 19.37 -18.68 -9.28
C PHE A 31 20.70 -19.40 -9.50
N VAL A 32 21.34 -19.94 -8.45
CA VAL A 32 22.52 -20.80 -8.59
C VAL A 32 22.18 -22.07 -9.38
N ILE A 33 21.06 -22.73 -9.08
CA ILE A 33 20.64 -23.94 -9.80
C ILE A 33 20.27 -23.61 -11.26
N ILE A 34 19.58 -22.49 -11.50
CA ILE A 34 19.25 -22.00 -12.84
C ILE A 34 20.53 -21.76 -13.65
N ARG A 35 21.50 -20.99 -13.11
CA ARG A 35 22.78 -20.70 -13.78
C ARG A 35 23.58 -21.96 -14.08
N ARG A 36 23.63 -22.92 -13.13
CA ARG A 36 24.30 -24.21 -13.33
C ARG A 36 23.64 -25.03 -14.44
N SER A 37 22.31 -25.05 -14.47
CA SER A 37 21.52 -25.76 -15.49
C SER A 37 21.71 -25.14 -16.87
N LEU A 38 21.70 -23.81 -16.94
CA LEU A 38 21.98 -23.05 -18.16
C LEU A 38 23.37 -23.39 -18.72
N LYS A 39 24.41 -23.30 -17.90
CA LYS A 39 25.80 -23.59 -18.30
C LYS A 39 25.97 -25.03 -18.84
N ARG A 40 25.32 -26.00 -18.19
CA ARG A 40 25.36 -27.40 -18.63
C ARG A 40 24.64 -27.61 -19.97
N CYS A 41 23.48 -26.98 -20.15
CA CYS A 41 22.68 -27.13 -21.37
C CYS A 41 23.32 -26.40 -22.56
N SER A 42 23.81 -25.18 -22.36
CA SER A 42 24.43 -24.38 -23.44
C SER A 42 25.74 -24.95 -23.97
N ALA A 43 26.42 -25.79 -23.18
CA ALA A 43 27.57 -26.57 -23.62
C ALA A 43 27.21 -27.73 -24.57
N LEU A 44 25.95 -28.19 -24.55
CA LEU A 44 25.48 -29.32 -25.34
C LEU A 44 24.64 -28.89 -26.55
N THR A 45 23.85 -27.82 -26.41
CA THR A 45 22.91 -27.38 -27.44
C THR A 45 22.53 -25.91 -27.26
N ARG A 46 22.26 -25.22 -28.38
CA ARG A 46 21.84 -23.81 -28.41
C ARG A 46 20.50 -23.57 -29.11
N ASN A 47 19.80 -24.64 -29.49
CA ASN A 47 18.59 -24.56 -30.30
C ASN A 47 17.33 -24.76 -29.42
N GLN A 48 16.32 -25.48 -29.91
CA GLN A 48 15.03 -25.69 -29.25
C GLN A 48 15.14 -26.21 -27.81
N THR A 49 16.11 -27.06 -27.51
CA THR A 49 16.29 -27.62 -26.16
C THR A 49 16.69 -26.55 -25.15
N LEU A 50 17.59 -25.64 -25.51
CA LEU A 50 17.97 -24.51 -24.65
C LEU A 50 16.79 -23.55 -24.46
N PHE A 51 16.02 -23.31 -25.52
CA PHE A 51 14.79 -22.52 -25.45
C PHE A 51 13.75 -23.15 -24.50
N ASN A 52 13.54 -24.46 -24.59
CA ASN A 52 12.62 -25.18 -23.71
C ASN A 52 13.07 -25.12 -22.25
N LEU A 53 14.39 -25.19 -22.00
CA LEU A 53 14.96 -25.03 -20.66
C LEU A 53 14.73 -23.59 -20.13
N PHE A 54 14.90 -22.57 -20.96
CA PHE A 54 14.56 -21.19 -20.60
C PHE A 54 13.09 -21.05 -20.22
N LYS A 55 12.16 -21.63 -21.00
CA LYS A 55 10.72 -21.69 -20.64
C LYS A 55 10.47 -22.40 -19.31
N ALA A 56 11.24 -23.43 -18.97
CA ALA A 56 11.15 -24.07 -17.67
C ALA A 56 11.59 -23.13 -16.54
N PHE A 57 12.66 -22.34 -16.73
CA PHE A 57 13.07 -21.33 -15.74
C PHE A 57 11.99 -20.29 -15.49
N GLN A 58 11.31 -19.80 -16.52
CA GLN A 58 10.18 -18.87 -16.37
C GLN A 58 9.10 -19.45 -15.45
N LYS A 59 8.68 -20.70 -15.70
CA LYS A 59 7.66 -21.37 -14.88
C LYS A 59 8.07 -21.50 -13.42
N VAL A 60 9.33 -21.83 -13.15
CA VAL A 60 9.81 -21.96 -11.77
C VAL A 60 9.86 -20.59 -11.06
N LEU A 61 10.30 -19.55 -11.76
CA LEU A 61 10.38 -18.20 -11.20
C LEU A 61 8.98 -17.62 -10.90
N ILE A 62 8.00 -17.87 -11.77
CA ILE A 62 6.59 -17.52 -11.51
C ILE A 62 6.04 -18.29 -10.30
N ALA A 63 6.35 -19.59 -10.19
CA ALA A 63 5.96 -20.38 -9.02
C ALA A 63 6.63 -19.86 -7.73
N TYR A 64 7.85 -19.33 -7.81
CA TYR A 64 8.54 -18.71 -6.68
C TYR A 64 7.89 -17.39 -6.27
N ALA A 65 7.59 -16.50 -7.22
CA ALA A 65 6.82 -15.27 -6.97
C ALA A 65 5.47 -15.58 -6.31
N THR A 66 4.78 -16.62 -6.77
CA THR A 66 3.52 -17.10 -6.18
C THR A 66 3.68 -17.53 -4.72
N LYS A 67 4.77 -18.24 -4.38
CA LYS A 67 5.05 -18.63 -3.00
C LYS A 67 5.36 -17.43 -2.11
N LEU A 68 6.14 -16.47 -2.59
CA LEU A 68 6.40 -15.22 -1.88
C LEU A 68 5.08 -14.48 -1.58
N PHE A 69 4.22 -14.35 -2.59
CA PHE A 69 2.90 -13.72 -2.46
C PHE A 69 2.02 -14.44 -1.42
N ALA A 70 1.98 -15.76 -1.45
CA ALA A 70 1.14 -16.57 -0.57
C ALA A 70 1.55 -16.49 0.91
N ARG A 71 2.79 -16.07 1.21
CA ARG A 71 3.29 -15.85 2.57
C ARG A 71 2.86 -14.52 3.18
N LEU A 72 2.39 -13.57 2.38
CA LEU A 72 1.93 -12.30 2.92
C LEU A 72 0.71 -12.52 3.84
N PRO A 73 0.67 -11.86 5.01
CA PRO A 73 -0.50 -11.90 5.88
C PRO A 73 -1.77 -11.54 5.11
N LYS A 74 -2.79 -12.38 5.25
CA LYS A 74 -4.10 -12.15 4.63
C LYS A 74 -4.98 -11.42 5.64
N GLY A 75 -5.69 -10.38 5.19
CA GLY A 75 -6.77 -9.78 5.96
C GLY A 75 -7.86 -10.81 6.24
N GLY A 76 -8.63 -10.62 7.31
CA GLY A 76 -9.70 -11.55 7.68
C GLY A 76 -10.73 -11.74 6.56
N THR A 77 -10.69 -12.86 5.85
CA THR A 77 -11.68 -13.22 4.81
C THR A 77 -12.86 -13.98 5.43
N GLY A 78 -13.50 -13.39 6.44
CA GLY A 78 -14.70 -13.94 7.07
C GLY A 78 -15.97 -13.25 6.55
N ILE A 79 -17.10 -13.96 6.56
CA ILE A 79 -18.44 -13.41 6.23
C ILE A 79 -18.74 -12.12 7.02
N VAL A 80 -18.18 -11.99 8.22
CA VAL A 80 -18.28 -10.80 9.08
C VAL A 80 -17.54 -9.60 8.47
N ALA A 81 -16.37 -9.80 7.86
CA ALA A 81 -15.55 -8.70 7.32
C ALA A 81 -16.19 -8.02 6.09
N ALA A 82 -16.89 -8.80 5.25
CA ALA A 82 -17.63 -8.27 4.11
C ALA A 82 -18.90 -7.51 4.54
N ALA A 83 -19.53 -7.90 5.66
CA ALA A 83 -20.74 -7.26 6.17
C ALA A 83 -20.47 -5.96 6.95
N THR A 84 -19.28 -5.81 7.55
CA THR A 84 -18.91 -4.66 8.39
C THR A 84 -17.98 -3.66 7.69
N GLY A 85 -17.60 -3.89 6.42
CA GLY A 85 -16.63 -3.06 5.70
C GLY A 85 -15.18 -3.21 6.19
N ILE A 86 -14.85 -4.35 6.80
CA ILE A 86 -13.50 -4.68 7.34
C ILE A 86 -12.66 -5.40 6.26
N GLU A 87 -12.76 -4.98 5.00
CA GLU A 87 -11.80 -5.35 3.96
C GLU A 87 -10.49 -4.58 4.19
N GLY A 88 -9.71 -4.94 5.21
CA GLY A 88 -8.46 -4.22 5.49
C GLY A 88 -7.74 -4.50 6.80
N GLN A 89 -8.36 -5.21 7.76
CA GLN A 89 -7.68 -5.54 9.03
C GLN A 89 -6.65 -6.65 8.83
N ILE A 90 -5.46 -6.24 8.39
CA ILE A 90 -4.28 -7.09 8.36
C ILE A 90 -3.55 -6.87 9.67
N LYS A 91 -3.58 -7.87 10.55
CA LYS A 91 -2.78 -7.84 11.77
C LYS A 91 -1.36 -8.29 11.42
N THR A 92 -0.40 -7.40 11.60
CA THR A 92 1.03 -7.69 11.45
C THR A 92 1.71 -7.63 12.81
N SER A 93 2.43 -8.69 13.16
CA SER A 93 3.41 -8.64 14.24
C SER A 93 4.72 -8.01 13.75
N ASP A 94 5.61 -7.65 14.67
CA ASP A 94 6.93 -7.12 14.32
C ASP A 94 7.77 -8.14 13.53
N LYS A 95 7.54 -9.44 13.75
CA LYS A 95 8.14 -10.50 12.93
C LYS A 95 7.59 -10.48 11.50
N ASP A 96 6.28 -10.33 11.34
CA ASP A 96 5.65 -10.28 10.03
C ASP A 96 6.14 -9.06 9.23
N GLU A 97 6.29 -7.89 9.87
CA GLU A 97 6.83 -6.68 9.24
C GLU A 97 8.22 -6.92 8.63
N ARG A 98 9.12 -7.56 9.40
CA ARG A 98 10.45 -7.92 8.91
C ARG A 98 10.38 -8.91 7.75
N VAL A 99 9.57 -9.97 7.87
CA VAL A 99 9.41 -10.97 6.79
C VAL A 99 8.90 -10.30 5.51
N ILE A 100 7.94 -9.39 5.61
CA ILE A 100 7.42 -8.66 4.44
C ILE A 100 8.50 -7.79 3.80
N CYS A 101 9.36 -7.11 4.58
CA CYS A 101 10.51 -6.38 4.03
C CYS A 101 11.48 -7.30 3.27
N TYR A 102 11.78 -8.48 3.83
CA TYR A 102 12.62 -9.48 3.15
C TYR A 102 11.98 -9.98 1.87
N ILE A 103 10.65 -10.15 1.84
CA ILE A 103 9.92 -10.51 0.62
C ILE A 103 10.06 -9.40 -0.45
N VAL A 104 9.94 -8.12 -0.08
CA VAL A 104 10.15 -6.99 -0.99
C VAL A 104 11.55 -7.05 -1.62
N ASN A 105 12.59 -7.13 -0.79
CA ASN A 105 13.98 -7.13 -1.25
C ASN A 105 14.28 -8.38 -2.10
N THR A 106 13.72 -9.52 -1.73
CA THR A 106 13.87 -10.78 -2.48
C THR A 106 13.20 -10.67 -3.85
N ALA A 107 11.99 -10.12 -3.92
CA ALA A 107 11.29 -9.93 -5.17
C ALA A 107 12.01 -8.91 -6.08
N GLU A 108 12.59 -7.85 -5.52
CA GLU A 108 13.46 -6.91 -6.27
C GLU A 108 14.69 -7.63 -6.85
N TYR A 109 15.39 -8.41 -6.02
CA TYR A 109 16.53 -9.20 -6.45
C TYR A 109 16.16 -10.16 -7.58
N CYS A 110 15.04 -10.87 -7.44
CA CYS A 110 14.53 -11.78 -8.45
C CYS A 110 14.17 -11.04 -9.74
N HIS A 111 13.46 -9.92 -9.66
CA HIS A 111 13.11 -9.07 -10.81
C HIS A 111 14.34 -8.69 -11.63
N LYS A 112 15.38 -8.15 -10.95
CA LYS A 112 16.63 -7.76 -11.60
C LYS A 112 17.35 -8.95 -12.21
N THR A 113 17.52 -10.03 -11.44
CA THR A 113 18.28 -11.21 -11.87
C THR A 113 17.60 -11.97 -13.02
N CYS A 114 16.26 -11.92 -13.10
CA CYS A 114 15.52 -12.46 -14.26
C CYS A 114 15.86 -11.72 -15.55
N GLY A 115 15.97 -10.38 -15.51
CA GLY A 115 16.37 -9.58 -16.66
C GLY A 115 17.78 -9.92 -17.14
N GLU A 116 18.73 -9.93 -16.21
CA GLU A 116 20.12 -10.33 -16.50
C GLU A 116 20.23 -11.76 -17.06
N LEU A 117 19.37 -12.67 -16.60
CA LEU A 117 19.27 -14.03 -17.12
C LEU A 117 18.78 -14.05 -18.57
N ALA A 118 17.76 -13.26 -18.91
CA ALA A 118 17.27 -13.15 -20.29
C ALA A 118 18.36 -12.61 -21.22
N ASP A 119 19.05 -11.55 -20.82
CA ASP A 119 20.16 -10.96 -21.59
C ASP A 119 21.31 -11.95 -21.82
N ASN A 120 21.57 -12.83 -20.85
CA ASN A 120 22.59 -13.87 -20.99
C ASN A 120 22.12 -14.98 -21.93
N VAL A 121 20.89 -15.45 -21.79
CA VAL A 121 20.33 -16.51 -22.63
C VAL A 121 20.19 -16.05 -24.08
N SER A 122 19.77 -14.81 -24.34
CA SER A 122 19.63 -14.25 -25.69
C SER A 122 20.97 -14.20 -26.45
N LYS A 123 22.08 -13.95 -25.74
CA LYS A 123 23.45 -13.98 -26.30
C LYS A 123 23.98 -15.38 -26.55
N LEU A 124 23.44 -16.40 -25.86
CA LEU A 124 23.92 -17.78 -25.93
C LEU A 124 23.11 -18.64 -26.91
N ILE A 125 21.83 -18.34 -27.10
CA ILE A 125 20.91 -19.13 -27.92
C ILE A 125 21.05 -18.80 -29.41
N ASP A 126 20.62 -19.72 -30.27
CA ASP A 126 20.58 -19.50 -31.72
C ASP A 126 19.68 -18.29 -32.09
N ALA A 127 20.10 -17.52 -33.10
CA ALA A 127 19.44 -16.28 -33.52
C ALA A 127 17.94 -16.46 -33.80
N GLN A 128 17.51 -17.63 -34.29
CA GLN A 128 16.10 -17.90 -34.56
C GLN A 128 15.21 -17.90 -33.30
N PHE A 129 15.79 -18.01 -32.09
CA PHE A 129 15.09 -17.98 -30.82
C PHE A 129 15.38 -16.74 -29.97
N ALA A 130 16.41 -15.96 -30.31
CA ALA A 130 16.88 -14.84 -29.48
C ALA A 130 15.76 -13.83 -29.18
N ASP A 131 14.98 -13.45 -30.21
CA ASP A 131 13.86 -12.50 -30.07
C ASP A 131 12.70 -13.03 -29.20
N ARG A 132 12.68 -14.35 -28.93
CA ARG A 132 11.66 -15.01 -28.11
C ARG A 132 12.09 -15.17 -26.64
N VAL A 133 13.33 -14.76 -26.31
CA VAL A 133 13.86 -14.77 -24.94
C VAL A 133 13.39 -13.50 -24.23
N ASP A 134 12.27 -13.62 -23.54
CA ASP A 134 11.66 -12.53 -22.78
C ASP A 134 11.36 -12.98 -21.34
N MET A 135 11.64 -12.12 -20.37
CA MET A 135 11.35 -12.32 -18.95
C MET A 135 10.35 -11.29 -18.41
N SER A 136 9.73 -10.47 -19.27
CA SER A 136 8.82 -9.40 -18.86
C SER A 136 7.66 -9.93 -18.01
N GLU A 137 6.99 -11.02 -18.40
CA GLU A 137 5.91 -11.61 -17.59
C GLU A 137 6.40 -12.01 -16.18
N VAL A 138 7.59 -12.60 -16.08
CA VAL A 138 8.18 -13.02 -14.79
C VAL A 138 8.54 -11.79 -13.93
N GLN A 139 9.08 -10.75 -14.56
CA GLN A 139 9.39 -9.49 -13.91
C GLN A 139 8.11 -8.78 -13.41
N ASP A 140 7.04 -8.82 -14.19
CA ASP A 140 5.75 -8.24 -13.80
C ASP A 140 5.18 -8.96 -12.56
N GLU A 141 5.31 -10.29 -12.47
CA GLU A 141 4.92 -11.07 -11.27
C GLU A 141 5.70 -10.65 -10.02
N PHE A 142 7.04 -10.48 -10.11
CA PHE A 142 7.82 -9.99 -8.97
C PHE A 142 7.50 -8.53 -8.62
N SER A 143 7.21 -7.68 -9.61
CA SER A 143 6.76 -6.30 -9.38
C SER A 143 5.42 -6.26 -8.63
N ALA A 144 4.51 -7.19 -8.95
CA ALA A 144 3.24 -7.34 -8.24
C ALA A 144 3.45 -7.79 -6.78
N VAL A 145 4.38 -8.72 -6.53
CA VAL A 145 4.77 -9.13 -5.16
C VAL A 145 5.30 -7.94 -4.37
N ILE A 146 6.20 -7.13 -4.94
CA ILE A 146 6.75 -5.92 -4.29
C ILE A 146 5.62 -4.98 -3.86
N THR A 147 4.73 -4.62 -4.79
CA THR A 147 3.66 -3.67 -4.51
C THR A 147 2.68 -4.21 -3.48
N LYS A 148 2.27 -5.48 -3.60
CA LYS A 148 1.36 -6.08 -2.62
C LYS A 148 1.99 -6.10 -1.23
N SER A 149 3.28 -6.40 -1.13
CA SER A 149 4.03 -6.45 0.13
C SER A 149 4.07 -5.07 0.80
N LEU A 150 4.43 -4.02 0.05
CA LEU A 150 4.46 -2.64 0.56
C LEU A 150 3.07 -2.18 1.04
N ILE A 151 2.02 -2.47 0.27
CA ILE A 151 0.64 -2.15 0.66
C ILE A 151 0.20 -2.97 1.90
N THR A 152 0.70 -4.20 2.06
CA THR A 152 0.42 -5.02 3.25
C THR A 152 1.06 -4.42 4.50
N LEU A 153 2.27 -3.85 4.40
CA LEU A 153 2.88 -3.08 5.49
C LEU A 153 2.04 -1.86 5.88
N VAL A 154 1.55 -1.10 4.89
CA VAL A 154 0.68 0.06 5.13
C VAL A 154 -0.58 -0.36 5.90
N HIS A 155 -1.29 -1.40 5.43
CA HIS A 155 -2.48 -1.92 6.13
C HIS A 155 -2.18 -2.46 7.54
N GLY A 156 -0.98 -3.02 7.76
CA GLY A 156 -0.52 -3.46 9.08
C GLY A 156 -0.47 -2.30 10.08
N ILE A 157 0.18 -1.19 9.68
CA ILE A 157 0.25 0.03 10.49
C ILE A 157 -1.14 0.66 10.67
N GLU A 158 -1.95 0.70 9.61
CA GLU A 158 -3.33 1.20 9.69
C GLU A 158 -4.16 0.39 10.69
N THR A 159 -4.01 -0.93 10.73
CA THR A 159 -4.76 -1.80 11.66
C THR A 159 -4.35 -1.54 13.12
N LYS A 160 -3.05 -1.33 13.37
CA LYS A 160 -2.54 -0.91 14.68
C LYS A 160 -3.10 0.48 15.05
N PHE A 161 -3.06 1.43 14.13
CA PHE A 161 -3.58 2.78 14.32
C PHE A 161 -5.09 2.80 14.58
N ASP A 162 -5.87 1.99 13.87
CA ASP A 162 -7.33 1.86 14.04
C ASP A 162 -7.69 1.36 15.45
N SER A 163 -6.79 0.63 16.12
CA SER A 163 -6.98 0.19 17.52
C SER A 163 -6.91 1.38 18.49
N GLU A 164 -5.99 2.31 18.26
CA GLU A 164 -5.89 3.56 19.02
C GLU A 164 -7.03 4.52 18.69
N MET A 165 -7.50 4.52 17.43
CA MET A 165 -8.70 5.24 17.04
C MET A 165 -9.94 4.72 17.77
N ALA A 166 -10.06 3.40 17.94
CA ALA A 166 -11.11 2.83 18.76
C ALA A 166 -10.99 3.23 20.25
N ALA A 167 -9.78 3.31 20.79
CA ALA A 167 -9.53 3.81 22.15
C ALA A 167 -9.96 5.28 22.30
N MET A 168 -9.61 6.15 21.33
CA MET A 168 -10.05 7.54 21.27
C MET A 168 -11.58 7.70 21.38
N THR A 169 -12.35 6.84 20.71
CA THR A 169 -13.84 6.92 20.78
C THR A 169 -14.42 6.55 22.14
N ARG A 170 -13.64 5.90 23.02
CA ARG A 170 -14.06 5.49 24.37
C ARG A 170 -13.75 6.53 25.43
N VAL A 171 -12.94 7.55 25.10
CA VAL A 171 -12.65 8.65 26.01
C VAL A 171 -13.95 9.43 26.29
N PRO A 172 -14.25 9.76 27.55
CA PRO A 172 -15.50 10.43 27.92
C PRO A 172 -15.45 11.95 27.63
N TRP A 173 -15.35 12.33 26.36
CA TRP A 173 -15.20 13.72 25.90
C TRP A 173 -16.30 14.68 26.37
N SER A 174 -17.50 14.18 26.68
CA SER A 174 -18.63 14.97 27.17
C SER A 174 -18.55 15.37 28.63
N THR A 175 -17.85 14.59 29.47
CA THR A 175 -17.81 14.77 30.93
C THR A 175 -16.40 15.04 31.45
N LEU A 176 -15.50 15.45 30.57
CA LEU A 176 -14.11 15.74 30.91
C LEU A 176 -14.05 17.08 31.67
N GLU A 177 -13.61 17.05 32.93
CA GLU A 177 -13.69 18.20 33.84
C GLU A 177 -12.58 19.23 33.61
N SER A 178 -11.37 18.78 33.27
CA SER A 178 -10.20 19.64 33.08
C SER A 178 -9.30 19.13 31.96
N VAL A 179 -8.67 20.07 31.25
CA VAL A 179 -7.58 19.76 30.31
C VAL A 179 -6.33 19.34 31.09
N GLY A 180 -5.65 18.30 30.62
CA GLY A 180 -4.44 17.75 31.20
C GLY A 180 -3.39 17.40 30.15
N ASP A 181 -2.57 16.39 30.43
CA ASP A 181 -1.58 15.86 29.49
C ASP A 181 -2.24 15.14 28.31
N GLN A 182 -1.43 14.72 27.34
CA GLN A 182 -1.91 13.99 26.16
C GLN A 182 -2.61 12.67 26.54
N SER A 183 -3.70 12.35 25.84
CA SER A 183 -4.48 11.13 26.07
C SER A 183 -3.70 9.85 25.76
N ASP A 184 -4.06 8.74 26.41
CA ASP A 184 -3.36 7.45 26.27
C ASP A 184 -3.27 6.93 24.81
N TYR A 185 -4.30 7.16 24.00
CA TYR A 185 -4.28 6.73 22.60
C TYR A 185 -3.18 7.43 21.78
N VAL A 186 -2.79 8.65 22.18
CA VAL A 186 -1.68 9.39 21.55
C VAL A 186 -0.35 8.70 21.86
N ASN A 187 -0.18 8.25 23.11
CA ASN A 187 0.97 7.44 23.52
C ASN A 187 1.02 6.11 22.76
N GLY A 188 -0.13 5.46 22.57
CA GLY A 188 -0.25 4.24 21.77
C GLY A 188 0.17 4.45 20.30
N ILE A 189 -0.28 5.53 19.67
CA ILE A 189 0.14 5.91 18.31
C ILE A 189 1.65 6.10 18.24
N ASN A 190 2.23 6.83 19.20
CA ASN A 190 3.67 7.04 19.24
C ASN A 190 4.45 5.73 19.37
N LEU A 191 3.99 4.81 20.24
CA LEU A 191 4.63 3.51 20.44
C LEU A 191 4.59 2.65 19.17
N ILE A 192 3.45 2.62 18.47
CA ILE A 192 3.30 1.89 17.20
C ILE A 192 4.35 2.38 16.19
N LEU A 193 4.45 3.70 16.02
CA LEU A 193 5.29 4.31 15.00
C LEU A 193 6.78 4.22 15.35
N THR A 194 7.15 4.46 16.61
CA THR A 194 8.54 4.37 17.07
C THR A 194 9.07 2.94 17.08
N SER A 195 8.20 1.93 17.22
CA SER A 195 8.57 0.51 17.10
C SER A 195 8.75 0.09 15.63
N SER A 196 7.74 0.36 14.79
CA SER A 196 7.72 -0.19 13.42
C SER A 196 8.56 0.61 12.42
N ILE A 197 8.50 1.95 12.45
CA ILE A 197 9.07 2.80 11.38
C ILE A 197 10.59 2.64 11.23
N PRO A 198 11.40 2.63 12.30
CA PRO A 198 12.85 2.46 12.18
C PRO A 198 13.24 1.11 11.56
N VAL A 199 12.50 0.04 11.88
CA VAL A 199 12.72 -1.30 11.31
C VAL A 199 12.46 -1.28 9.82
N LEU A 200 11.31 -0.75 9.39
CA LEU A 200 10.96 -0.66 7.97
C LEU A 200 11.96 0.21 7.18
N GLY A 201 12.34 1.37 7.72
CA GLY A 201 13.31 2.27 7.10
C GLY A 201 14.72 1.67 6.99
N SER A 202 15.10 0.77 7.91
CA SER A 202 16.39 0.08 7.85
C SER A 202 16.44 -1.10 6.87
N LEU A 203 15.29 -1.75 6.62
CA LEU A 203 15.22 -2.96 5.79
C LEU A 203 14.85 -2.67 4.34
N LEU A 204 14.09 -1.60 4.07
CA LEU A 204 13.65 -1.22 2.73
C LEU A 204 14.63 -0.26 2.07
N SER A 205 14.72 -0.32 0.74
CA SER A 205 15.43 0.72 -0.02
C SER A 205 14.70 2.07 0.10
N PRO A 206 15.41 3.22 -0.03
CA PRO A 206 14.78 4.55 0.09
C PRO A 206 13.60 4.77 -0.87
N ILE A 207 13.62 4.14 -2.04
CA ILE A 207 12.55 4.27 -3.05
C ILE A 207 11.28 3.52 -2.61
N TYR A 208 11.43 2.32 -2.06
CA TYR A 208 10.30 1.55 -1.55
C TYR A 208 9.78 2.10 -0.22
N PHE A 209 10.67 2.59 0.63
CA PHE A 209 10.27 3.26 1.86
C PHE A 209 9.54 4.58 1.56
N GLN A 210 9.98 5.37 0.57
CA GLN A 210 9.24 6.55 0.11
C GLN A 210 7.83 6.19 -0.38
N PHE A 211 7.69 5.14 -1.19
CA PHE A 211 6.37 4.68 -1.63
C PHE A 211 5.47 4.31 -0.43
N PHE A 212 6.02 3.61 0.56
CA PHE A 212 5.32 3.29 1.79
C PHE A 212 4.87 4.57 2.54
N LEU A 213 5.76 5.56 2.68
CA LEU A 213 5.45 6.84 3.32
C LEU A 213 4.35 7.60 2.58
N ASP A 214 4.39 7.69 1.25
CA ASP A 214 3.35 8.38 0.48
C ASP A 214 1.96 7.77 0.70
N LYS A 215 1.88 6.44 0.79
CA LYS A 215 0.64 5.72 1.10
C LYS A 215 0.21 5.93 2.56
N LEU A 216 1.15 5.90 3.49
CA LEU A 216 0.87 6.13 4.90
C LEU A 216 0.35 7.55 5.16
N ALA A 217 0.98 8.58 4.57
CA ALA A 217 0.51 9.97 4.62
C ALA A 217 -0.91 10.10 4.08
N SER A 218 -1.20 9.43 2.96
CA SER A 218 -2.53 9.42 2.33
C SER A 218 -3.62 8.75 3.16
N SER A 219 -3.25 8.11 4.29
CA SER A 219 -4.15 7.26 5.06
C SER A 219 -4.34 7.73 6.51
N LEU A 220 -3.26 7.92 7.28
CA LEU A 220 -3.37 8.15 8.73
C LEU A 220 -4.09 9.46 9.09
N GLY A 221 -3.72 10.57 8.43
CA GLY A 221 -4.37 11.87 8.67
C GLY A 221 -5.87 11.86 8.37
N PRO A 222 -6.30 11.40 7.18
CA PRO A 222 -7.71 11.21 6.87
C PRO A 222 -8.40 10.27 7.87
N ARG A 223 -7.79 9.13 8.24
CA ARG A 223 -8.38 8.22 9.24
C ARG A 223 -8.62 8.90 10.57
N PHE A 224 -7.67 9.68 11.07
CA PHE A 224 -7.81 10.46 12.29
C PHE A 224 -8.98 11.46 12.20
N TYR A 225 -9.02 12.26 11.13
CA TYR A 225 -10.11 13.23 10.89
C TYR A 225 -11.48 12.56 10.90
N HIS A 226 -11.65 11.45 10.16
CA HIS A 226 -12.91 10.73 10.12
C HIS A 226 -13.26 10.06 11.47
N ASN A 227 -12.26 9.72 12.28
CA ASN A 227 -12.49 9.10 13.58
C ASN A 227 -13.08 10.07 14.61
N ILE A 228 -12.83 11.38 14.48
CA ILE A 228 -13.46 12.39 15.34
C ILE A 228 -15.00 12.32 15.22
N PHE A 229 -15.52 12.13 14.00
CA PHE A 229 -16.97 11.95 13.78
C PHE A 229 -17.55 10.65 14.35
N LYS A 230 -16.72 9.71 14.81
CA LYS A 230 -17.17 8.50 15.52
C LYS A 230 -17.26 8.70 17.02
N CYS A 231 -16.75 9.81 17.53
CA CYS A 231 -16.98 10.21 18.91
C CYS A 231 -18.46 10.57 19.13
N LYS A 232 -18.91 10.52 20.38
CA LYS A 232 -20.25 10.98 20.76
C LYS A 232 -20.23 12.51 20.92
N GLN A 233 -20.87 13.01 21.97
CA GLN A 233 -20.78 14.42 22.34
C GLN A 233 -19.38 14.76 22.86
N ILE A 234 -18.89 15.93 22.44
CA ILE A 234 -17.63 16.54 22.84
C ILE A 234 -17.96 17.87 23.52
N SER A 235 -17.61 17.98 24.80
CA SER A 235 -17.77 19.22 25.57
C SER A 235 -16.73 20.28 25.16
N GLU A 236 -16.86 21.51 25.63
CA GLU A 236 -15.84 22.54 25.40
C GLU A 236 -14.46 22.11 25.92
N THR A 237 -14.39 21.65 27.18
CA THR A 237 -13.16 21.11 27.77
C THR A 237 -12.64 19.89 27.02
N GLY A 238 -13.54 18.99 26.59
CA GLY A 238 -13.18 17.82 25.79
C GLY A 238 -12.60 18.20 24.42
N ALA A 239 -13.15 19.23 23.77
CA ALA A 239 -12.64 19.73 22.50
C ALA A 239 -11.28 20.42 22.66
N GLN A 240 -11.05 21.14 23.77
CA GLN A 240 -9.73 21.69 24.11
C GLN A 240 -8.69 20.57 24.29
N GLN A 241 -9.00 19.53 25.05
CA GLN A 241 -8.13 18.37 25.23
C GLN A 241 -7.85 17.65 23.90
N MET A 242 -8.88 17.37 23.10
CA MET A 242 -8.72 16.70 21.81
C MET A 242 -7.90 17.56 20.83
N LEU A 243 -7.95 18.88 20.94
CA LEU A 243 -7.11 19.78 20.13
C LEU A 243 -5.63 19.66 20.52
N LEU A 244 -5.30 19.54 21.80
CA LEU A 244 -3.93 19.23 22.26
C LEU A 244 -3.46 17.87 21.73
N ASP A 245 -4.31 16.85 21.87
CA ASP A 245 -4.01 15.52 21.36
C ASP A 245 -3.80 15.52 19.84
N THR A 246 -4.58 16.31 19.10
CA THR A 246 -4.44 16.48 17.64
C THR A 246 -3.09 17.10 17.28
N GLN A 247 -2.59 18.08 18.05
CA GLN A 247 -1.25 18.65 17.86
C GLN A 247 -0.14 17.63 18.16
N ALA A 248 -0.31 16.84 19.22
CA ALA A 248 0.64 15.79 19.57
C ALA A 248 0.70 14.72 18.47
N VAL A 249 -0.45 14.22 18.00
CA VAL A 249 -0.52 13.27 16.87
C VAL A 249 0.10 13.87 15.61
N LYS A 250 -0.18 15.14 15.28
CA LYS A 250 0.43 15.81 14.13
C LYS A 250 1.95 15.84 14.23
N THR A 251 2.49 16.18 15.40
CA THR A 251 3.94 16.17 15.65
C THR A 251 4.53 14.77 15.45
N ILE A 252 3.93 13.74 16.05
CA ILE A 252 4.35 12.34 15.90
C ILE A 252 4.35 11.92 14.43
N LEU A 253 3.29 12.24 13.67
CA LEU A 253 3.20 11.90 12.26
C LEU A 253 4.27 12.61 11.42
N LEU A 254 4.61 13.87 11.73
CA LEU A 254 5.65 14.62 11.02
C LEU A 254 7.07 14.08 11.28
N GLU A 255 7.29 13.37 12.39
CA GLU A 255 8.58 12.73 12.71
C GLU A 255 8.81 11.40 11.97
N ILE A 256 7.78 10.81 11.34
CA ILE A 256 7.86 9.50 10.69
C ILE A 256 9.01 9.39 9.67
N PRO A 257 9.21 10.32 8.72
CA PRO A 257 10.33 10.22 7.77
C PRO A 257 11.69 10.21 8.49
N SER A 258 11.84 11.00 9.55
CA SER A 258 13.06 11.07 10.35
C SER A 258 13.32 9.77 11.13
N LEU A 259 12.28 9.17 11.72
CA LEU A 259 12.38 7.86 12.38
C LEU A 259 12.89 6.77 11.43
N GLY A 260 12.47 6.83 10.17
CA GLY A 260 12.91 5.92 9.10
C GLY A 260 14.20 6.33 8.40
N LYS A 261 14.88 7.41 8.84
CA LYS A 261 16.08 7.99 8.20
C LYS A 261 15.88 8.37 6.72
N GLN A 262 14.65 8.72 6.35
CA GLN A 262 14.27 9.13 5.00
C GLN A 262 14.32 10.65 4.87
N THR A 263 15.29 11.14 4.09
CA THR A 263 15.47 12.58 3.84
C THR A 263 14.81 13.02 2.53
N ALA A 264 14.95 12.23 1.47
CA ALA A 264 14.32 12.50 0.18
C ALA A 264 12.79 12.36 0.31
N GLY A 265 12.02 13.28 -0.26
CA GLY A 265 10.55 13.23 -0.24
C GLY A 265 9.87 13.62 1.09
N ALA A 266 10.63 13.80 2.19
CA ALA A 266 10.11 14.16 3.51
C ALA A 266 9.29 15.47 3.52
N ALA A 267 9.66 16.44 2.68
CA ALA A 267 8.92 17.71 2.55
C ALA A 267 7.52 17.52 1.96
N SER A 268 7.38 16.65 0.96
CA SER A 268 6.08 16.33 0.35
C SER A 268 5.18 15.61 1.34
N TYR A 269 5.74 14.61 2.03
CA TYR A 269 5.08 13.89 3.12
C TYR A 269 4.57 14.86 4.19
N SER A 270 5.45 15.72 4.70
CA SER A 270 5.13 16.69 5.76
C SER A 270 4.05 17.67 5.35
N LYS A 271 4.08 18.14 4.09
CA LYS A 271 3.05 19.03 3.54
C LYS A 271 1.68 18.34 3.49
N PHE A 272 1.64 17.08 3.07
CA PHE A 272 0.40 16.31 3.01
C PHE A 272 -0.17 16.08 4.42
N VAL A 273 0.64 15.56 5.35
CA VAL A 273 0.24 15.32 6.74
C VAL A 273 -0.24 16.61 7.40
N SER A 274 0.49 17.71 7.23
CA SER A 274 0.09 19.01 7.79
C SER A 274 -1.27 19.45 7.27
N ARG A 275 -1.55 19.28 5.96
CA ARG A 275 -2.83 19.65 5.37
C ARG A 275 -3.98 18.82 5.96
N GLU A 276 -3.84 17.50 6.03
CA GLU A 276 -4.91 16.63 6.53
C GLU A 276 -5.14 16.84 8.03
N MET A 277 -4.07 16.99 8.83
CA MET A 277 -4.21 17.26 10.27
C MET A 277 -4.81 18.64 10.56
N SER A 278 -4.52 19.66 9.73
CA SER A 278 -5.16 20.98 9.88
C SER A 278 -6.67 20.94 9.68
N LYS A 279 -7.23 19.97 8.93
CA LYS A 279 -8.69 19.77 8.83
C LYS A 279 -9.28 19.29 10.16
N ALA A 280 -8.60 18.38 10.86
CA ALA A 280 -9.00 17.92 12.19
C ALA A 280 -8.95 19.07 13.21
N GLU A 281 -7.90 19.89 13.17
CA GLU A 281 -7.81 21.09 14.02
C GLU A 281 -8.94 22.08 13.75
N ALA A 282 -9.23 22.34 12.46
CA ALA A 282 -10.30 23.23 12.04
C ALA A 282 -11.67 22.73 12.55
N LEU A 283 -11.96 21.44 12.41
CA LEU A 283 -13.18 20.82 12.92
C LEU A 283 -13.34 21.04 14.43
N LEU A 284 -12.30 20.80 15.22
CA LEU A 284 -12.34 20.99 16.68
C LEU A 284 -12.51 22.48 17.06
N LYS A 285 -11.90 23.39 16.31
CA LYS A 285 -12.10 24.84 16.49
C LYS A 285 -13.54 25.27 16.19
N VAL A 286 -14.20 24.66 15.20
CA VAL A 286 -15.63 24.90 14.95
C VAL A 286 -16.46 24.36 16.12
N ILE A 287 -16.15 23.19 16.67
CA ILE A 287 -16.83 22.65 17.87
C ILE A 287 -16.69 23.61 19.06
N LEU A 288 -15.56 24.29 19.22
CA LEU A 288 -15.32 25.29 20.26
C LEU A 288 -16.04 26.63 20.01
N SER A 289 -16.48 26.91 18.79
CA SER A 289 -17.11 28.19 18.47
C SER A 289 -18.48 28.37 19.16
N PRO A 290 -18.88 29.61 19.50
CA PRO A 290 -20.22 29.90 20.02
C PRO A 290 -21.33 29.43 19.07
N ILE A 291 -22.48 29.04 19.63
CA ILE A 291 -23.63 28.51 18.88
C ILE A 291 -24.09 29.52 17.81
N ASP A 292 -24.12 30.80 18.17
CA ASP A 292 -24.60 31.87 17.29
C ASP A 292 -23.71 32.10 16.05
N SER A 293 -22.44 31.68 16.11
CA SER A 293 -21.43 31.88 15.06
C SER A 293 -20.88 30.57 14.46
N VAL A 294 -21.44 29.41 14.84
CA VAL A 294 -20.89 28.10 14.45
C VAL A 294 -20.95 27.87 12.95
N ALA A 295 -22.03 28.31 12.30
CA ALA A 295 -22.21 28.25 10.85
C ALA A 295 -21.14 29.07 10.10
N ASP A 296 -20.91 30.30 10.55
CA ASP A 296 -19.92 31.20 9.93
C ASP A 296 -18.49 30.68 10.14
N THR A 297 -18.21 30.15 11.34
CA THR A 297 -16.91 29.55 11.65
C THR A 297 -16.66 28.29 10.82
N TYR A 298 -17.69 27.46 10.61
CA TYR A 298 -17.61 26.27 9.76
C TYR A 298 -17.26 26.63 8.32
N CYS A 299 -17.96 27.58 7.71
CA CYS A 299 -17.67 28.06 6.35
C CYS A 299 -16.26 28.63 6.22
N ALA A 300 -15.78 29.34 7.25
CA ALA A 300 -14.46 29.96 7.23
C ALA A 300 -13.32 28.94 7.36
N LEU A 301 -13.46 27.94 8.23
CA LEU A 301 -12.39 26.99 8.55
C LEU A 301 -12.44 25.70 7.72
N LEU A 302 -13.61 25.32 7.21
CA LEU A 302 -13.85 24.11 6.41
C LEU A 302 -14.60 24.46 5.11
N PRO A 303 -13.99 25.22 4.19
CA PRO A 303 -14.64 25.66 2.95
C PRO A 303 -15.00 24.50 2.00
N GLU A 304 -14.32 23.36 2.13
CA GLU A 304 -14.60 22.12 1.38
C GLU A 304 -15.60 21.20 2.10
N GLY A 305 -16.04 21.57 3.31
CA GLY A 305 -16.92 20.76 4.13
C GLY A 305 -18.33 20.66 3.55
N THR A 306 -19.02 19.55 3.81
CA THR A 306 -20.38 19.31 3.30
C THR A 306 -21.46 19.68 4.33
N LEU A 307 -22.71 19.86 3.90
CA LEU A 307 -23.85 20.04 4.82
C LEU A 307 -24.01 18.83 5.75
N THR A 308 -23.79 17.62 5.25
CA THR A 308 -23.85 16.38 6.04
C THR A 308 -22.78 16.34 7.13
N GLU A 309 -21.56 16.79 6.84
CA GLU A 309 -20.51 16.93 7.86
C GLU A 309 -20.85 18.01 8.88
N PHE A 310 -21.42 19.14 8.44
CA PHE A 310 -21.88 20.20 9.35
C PHE A 310 -22.95 19.69 10.31
N GLN A 311 -23.94 18.94 9.82
CA GLN A 311 -24.96 18.29 10.66
C GLN A 311 -24.33 17.38 11.72
N ARG A 312 -23.41 16.49 11.32
CA ARG A 312 -22.69 15.63 12.29
C ARG A 312 -21.86 16.45 13.28
N LEU A 313 -21.28 17.57 12.86
CA LEU A 313 -20.53 18.45 13.75
C LEU A 313 -21.43 19.06 14.83
N LEU A 314 -22.64 19.49 14.48
CA LEU A 314 -23.61 19.99 15.47
C LEU A 314 -24.04 18.90 16.46
N GLU A 315 -24.12 17.64 16.01
CA GLU A 315 -24.33 16.46 16.88
C GLU A 315 -23.14 16.24 17.83
N LEU A 316 -21.91 16.32 17.35
CA LEU A 316 -20.70 16.23 18.17
C LEU A 316 -20.68 17.33 19.24
N LYS A 317 -21.09 18.56 18.91
CA LYS A 317 -21.20 19.67 19.88
C LYS A 317 -22.29 19.43 20.95
N GLY A 318 -23.21 18.49 20.72
CA GLY A 318 -24.27 18.11 21.66
C GLY A 318 -25.48 19.04 21.66
N LEU A 319 -25.73 19.75 20.55
CA LEU A 319 -26.88 20.64 20.43
C LEU A 319 -28.21 19.87 20.37
N LYS A 320 -29.29 20.46 20.89
CA LYS A 320 -30.62 19.86 20.80
C LYS A 320 -31.12 19.92 19.35
N LYS A 321 -31.94 18.95 18.94
CA LYS A 321 -32.50 18.88 17.57
C LYS A 321 -33.22 20.16 17.13
N ALA A 322 -33.91 20.85 18.04
CA ALA A 322 -34.58 22.11 17.73
C ALA A 322 -33.58 23.22 17.35
N ASP A 323 -32.51 23.37 18.14
CA ASP A 323 -31.45 24.36 17.90
C ASP A 323 -30.68 24.03 16.62
N GLN A 324 -30.39 22.74 16.39
CA GLN A 324 -29.77 22.27 15.15
C GLN A 324 -30.60 22.66 13.92
N GLN A 325 -31.91 22.42 13.94
CA GLN A 325 -32.78 22.74 12.80
C GLN A 325 -32.79 24.24 12.50
N SER A 326 -32.85 25.09 13.52
CA SER A 326 -32.78 26.55 13.33
C SER A 326 -31.47 26.96 12.67
N ILE A 327 -30.34 26.43 13.13
CA ILE A 327 -29.01 26.74 12.58
C ILE A 327 -28.88 26.24 11.14
N LEU A 328 -29.41 25.05 10.84
CA LEU A 328 -29.38 24.49 9.49
C LEU A 328 -30.28 25.26 8.52
N ASP A 329 -31.44 25.73 8.96
CA ASP A 329 -32.33 26.55 8.15
C ASP A 329 -31.67 27.90 7.82
N ASP A 330 -30.99 28.51 8.78
CA ASP A 330 -30.24 29.75 8.57
C ASP A 330 -29.02 29.55 7.67
N PHE A 331 -28.32 28.42 7.81
CA PHE A 331 -27.22 28.02 6.93
C PHE A 331 -27.69 27.84 5.47
N ASN A 332 -28.84 27.16 5.27
CA ASN A 332 -29.41 26.93 3.94
C ASN A 332 -29.94 28.22 3.31
N LYS A 333 -30.59 29.10 4.08
CA LYS A 333 -31.07 30.41 3.62
C LYS A 333 -29.93 31.32 3.18
N ARG A 334 -28.76 31.22 3.81
CA ARG A 334 -27.57 32.00 3.44
C ARG A 334 -26.95 31.57 2.09
N GLY A 335 -27.28 30.38 1.58
CA GLY A 335 -26.97 29.93 0.21
C GLY A 335 -25.47 29.92 -0.17
N SER A 336 -24.89 28.72 -0.34
CA SER A 336 -23.65 28.48 -1.10
C SER A 336 -22.36 29.18 -0.61
N GLY A 337 -22.05 29.12 0.69
CA GLY A 337 -20.68 29.38 1.19
C GLY A 337 -19.68 28.27 0.84
N ILE A 338 -20.17 27.08 0.47
CA ILE A 338 -19.38 25.96 -0.03
C ILE A 338 -19.48 26.01 -1.56
N SER A 339 -18.47 26.60 -2.20
CA SER A 339 -18.37 26.63 -3.66
C SER A 339 -18.39 25.21 -4.22
N GLN A 340 -19.54 24.78 -4.74
CA GLN A 340 -19.62 23.66 -5.64
C GLN A 340 -18.81 24.03 -6.90
N PRO A 341 -17.87 23.22 -7.40
CA PRO A 341 -17.25 23.50 -8.69
C PRO A 341 -18.33 23.29 -9.75
N THR A 342 -18.92 24.40 -10.20
CA THR A 342 -19.78 24.42 -11.38
C THR A 342 -18.92 23.97 -12.56
N ILE A 343 -19.17 22.74 -13.02
CA ILE A 343 -18.73 22.29 -14.34
C ILE A 343 -19.48 23.16 -15.34
N MET A 344 -18.85 24.26 -15.77
CA MET A 344 -19.24 24.94 -16.99
C MET A 344 -18.97 23.97 -18.13
N ALA A 345 -20.03 23.42 -18.70
CA ALA A 345 -19.98 22.68 -19.95
C ALA A 345 -19.40 23.59 -21.05
N PRO A 346 -18.32 23.19 -21.75
CA PRO A 346 -17.93 23.88 -22.97
C PRO A 346 -18.89 23.47 -24.09
N SER A 347 -19.55 24.47 -24.65
CA SER A 347 -20.28 24.40 -25.90
C SER A 347 -19.40 23.88 -27.05
N SER A 348 -19.97 22.95 -27.82
CA SER A 348 -19.44 22.32 -29.02
C SER A 348 -19.29 23.28 -30.22
N ALA A 349 -18.10 23.32 -30.84
CA ALA A 349 -17.86 23.47 -32.30
C ALA A 349 -16.35 23.31 -32.62
N PRO A 350 -15.91 23.10 -33.88
CA PRO A 350 -15.49 21.82 -34.42
C PRO A 350 -13.97 21.65 -34.63
N ASN A 351 -13.59 20.38 -34.78
CA ASN A 351 -12.26 19.84 -35.07
C ASN A 351 -11.48 20.57 -36.19
N THR A 352 -10.22 20.92 -35.89
CA THR A 352 -9.13 20.91 -36.86
C THR A 352 -7.91 20.19 -36.27
N SER A 353 -7.52 19.11 -36.95
CA SER A 353 -6.42 18.22 -36.60
C SER A 353 -5.10 18.84 -37.04
N ILE A 354 -4.16 19.02 -36.10
CA ILE A 354 -2.73 19.20 -36.40
C ILE A 354 -1.95 18.33 -35.41
N ALA A 355 -1.33 17.28 -35.94
CA ALA A 355 -0.46 16.36 -35.22
C ALA A 355 0.87 17.03 -34.82
N PRO A 356 1.45 16.75 -33.63
CA PRO A 356 2.83 17.09 -33.37
C PRO A 356 3.76 15.94 -33.79
N VAL A 357 4.75 16.32 -34.58
CA VAL A 357 5.90 15.52 -35.01
C VAL A 357 6.71 15.07 -33.79
N ILE A 358 6.94 13.76 -33.67
CA ILE A 358 7.88 13.18 -32.71
C ILE A 358 9.29 13.34 -33.28
N THR A 359 10.11 14.15 -32.64
CA THR A 359 11.55 14.19 -32.89
C THR A 359 12.22 13.08 -32.06
N ASN A 360 12.80 12.11 -32.78
CA ASN A 360 13.67 11.08 -32.22
C ASN A 360 14.96 11.72 -31.69
N ALA A 361 15.27 11.51 -30.42
CA ALA A 361 16.61 11.65 -29.88
C ALA A 361 17.15 10.25 -29.54
N ALA A 362 18.21 9.84 -30.25
CA ALA A 362 18.97 8.63 -30.01
C ALA A 362 20.14 8.88 -29.04
N ALA A 363 20.52 7.85 -28.27
CA ALA A 363 21.77 7.60 -27.50
C ALA A 363 21.42 7.08 -26.08
N SER A 364 21.98 6.04 -25.45
CA SER A 364 23.06 5.06 -25.68
C SER A 364 22.92 3.96 -24.59
N PRO A 365 23.54 2.77 -24.72
CA PRO A 365 23.21 1.59 -23.92
C PRO A 365 24.00 1.48 -22.60
N GLY A 366 23.27 1.31 -21.50
CA GLY A 366 23.81 1.05 -20.16
C GLY A 366 22.72 1.04 -19.09
N ALA A 367 21.62 0.31 -19.32
CA ALA A 367 20.46 0.32 -18.43
C ALA A 367 20.68 -0.60 -17.22
N ILE A 368 21.10 0.00 -16.10
CA ILE A 368 20.67 -0.48 -14.78
C ILE A 368 19.15 -0.26 -14.78
N THR A 369 18.37 -1.33 -14.80
CA THR A 369 16.92 -1.27 -14.60
C THR A 369 16.64 -0.48 -13.32
N SER A 370 16.06 0.72 -13.44
CA SER A 370 15.94 1.64 -12.31
C SER A 370 14.87 1.12 -11.37
N ARG A 371 15.07 1.23 -10.05
CA ARG A 371 14.04 0.93 -9.04
C ARG A 371 12.74 1.69 -9.29
N GLU A 372 12.83 2.86 -9.93
CA GLU A 372 11.70 3.66 -10.39
C GLU A 372 10.92 2.98 -11.51
N ASP A 373 11.58 2.24 -12.41
CA ASP A 373 10.91 1.45 -13.45
C ASP A 373 10.07 0.34 -12.84
N VAL A 374 10.58 -0.32 -11.78
CA VAL A 374 9.84 -1.36 -11.05
C VAL A 374 8.57 -0.79 -10.44
N LEU A 375 8.65 0.36 -9.74
CA LEU A 375 7.48 1.02 -9.19
C LEU A 375 6.53 1.52 -10.28
N THR A 376 7.05 2.01 -11.41
CA THR A 376 6.23 2.50 -12.53
C THR A 376 5.47 1.34 -13.20
N ARG A 377 6.14 0.21 -13.44
CA ARG A 377 5.52 -1.04 -13.90
C ARG A 377 4.45 -1.51 -12.93
N ALA A 378 4.78 -1.54 -11.65
CA ALA A 378 3.85 -2.02 -10.64
C ALA A 378 2.64 -1.08 -10.45
N ALA A 379 2.83 0.24 -10.58
CA ALA A 379 1.75 1.22 -10.62
C ALA A 379 0.87 1.08 -11.87
N ALA A 380 1.44 0.76 -13.03
CA ALA A 380 0.68 0.46 -14.24
C ALA A 380 -0.19 -0.80 -14.08
N LEU A 381 0.35 -1.85 -13.45
CA LEU A 381 -0.39 -3.07 -13.11
C LEU A 381 -1.49 -2.79 -12.06
N GLY A 382 -1.22 -1.94 -11.06
CA GLY A 382 -2.19 -1.54 -10.05
C GLY A 382 -3.39 -0.75 -10.59
N ARG A 383 -3.24 -0.03 -11.72
CA ARG A 383 -4.29 0.80 -12.33
C ARG A 383 -5.24 0.04 -13.27
N GLY A 384 -4.96 -1.21 -13.64
CA GLY A 384 -5.80 -1.98 -14.58
C GLY A 384 -5.81 -3.51 -14.45
N ALA A 385 -5.00 -4.11 -13.57
CA ALA A 385 -4.80 -5.57 -13.54
C ALA A 385 -5.29 -6.28 -12.26
N ALA A 386 -5.70 -5.56 -11.21
CA ALA A 386 -6.19 -6.16 -9.96
C ALA A 386 -7.44 -7.05 -10.16
N THR A 387 -8.20 -6.85 -11.24
CA THR A 387 -9.38 -7.67 -11.57
C THR A 387 -9.13 -8.66 -12.72
N THR A 388 -8.20 -8.38 -13.63
CA THR A 388 -8.01 -9.17 -14.86
C THR A 388 -6.88 -10.20 -14.74
N GLY A 389 -5.74 -9.83 -14.15
CA GLY A 389 -4.65 -10.77 -13.85
C GLY A 389 -5.06 -11.76 -12.76
N PHE A 390 -5.79 -11.27 -11.75
CA PHE A 390 -6.35 -12.04 -10.65
C PHE A 390 -7.37 -13.10 -11.10
N LYS A 391 -8.25 -12.79 -12.06
CA LYS A 391 -9.18 -13.76 -12.65
C LYS A 391 -8.45 -14.85 -13.45
N ARG A 392 -7.38 -14.49 -14.17
CA ARG A 392 -6.54 -15.46 -14.91
C ARG A 392 -5.79 -16.40 -13.95
N PHE A 393 -5.36 -15.88 -12.80
CA PHE A 393 -4.64 -16.61 -11.76
C PHE A 393 -5.54 -17.58 -10.97
N LEU A 394 -6.74 -17.16 -10.57
CA LEU A 394 -7.74 -18.04 -9.96
C LEU A 394 -8.16 -19.17 -10.92
N ALA A 395 -8.41 -18.85 -12.19
CA ALA A 395 -8.79 -19.83 -13.20
C ALA A 395 -7.71 -20.91 -13.42
N LEU A 396 -6.42 -20.55 -13.37
CA LEU A 396 -5.33 -21.53 -13.48
C LEU A 396 -5.18 -22.40 -12.22
N THR A 397 -5.47 -21.85 -11.05
CA THR A 397 -5.38 -22.57 -9.77
C THR A 397 -6.56 -23.52 -9.58
N GLU A 398 -7.75 -23.15 -10.05
CA GLU A 398 -8.96 -23.98 -10.04
C GLU A 398 -8.87 -25.10 -11.09
N ALA A 399 -8.38 -24.81 -12.30
CA ALA A 399 -8.10 -25.83 -13.32
C ALA A 399 -7.00 -26.84 -12.93
N ALA A 400 -6.08 -26.46 -12.04
CA ALA A 400 -5.08 -27.37 -11.47
C ALA A 400 -5.63 -28.24 -10.33
N LYS A 401 -6.72 -27.80 -9.66
CA LYS A 401 -7.37 -28.53 -8.57
C LYS A 401 -8.31 -29.62 -9.09
N ASP A 402 -8.99 -29.37 -10.21
CA ASP A 402 -9.93 -30.33 -10.83
C ASP A 402 -9.26 -31.45 -11.63
N ARG A 403 -7.94 -31.41 -11.85
CA ARG A 403 -7.20 -32.48 -12.55
C ARG A 403 -6.78 -33.66 -11.66
N LYS A 404 -7.26 -33.74 -10.41
CA LYS A 404 -6.91 -34.84 -9.49
C LYS A 404 -7.72 -36.12 -9.67
N ASP A 405 -8.80 -36.12 -10.45
CA ASP A 405 -9.61 -37.31 -10.68
C ASP A 405 -9.57 -37.75 -12.15
N GLY A 406 -8.53 -38.53 -12.49
CA GLY A 406 -8.36 -39.21 -13.77
C GLY A 406 -7.73 -40.60 -13.57
N PRO A 407 -8.01 -41.58 -14.47
CA PRO A 407 -8.04 -43.01 -14.14
C PRO A 407 -6.64 -43.64 -14.13
N PHE A 408 -5.88 -43.47 -13.05
CA PHE A 408 -4.61 -44.17 -12.83
C PHE A 408 -4.57 -45.03 -11.56
N ARG A 409 -5.71 -45.19 -10.87
CA ARG A 409 -5.81 -45.98 -9.63
C ARG A 409 -6.13 -47.47 -9.83
N LYS A 410 -5.72 -48.07 -10.95
CA LYS A 410 -5.90 -49.51 -11.23
C LYS A 410 -4.63 -50.28 -11.62
N LEU A 411 -3.44 -49.75 -11.34
CA LEU A 411 -2.18 -50.47 -11.60
C LEU A 411 -1.36 -50.86 -10.36
N PHE A 412 -1.82 -50.52 -9.17
CA PHE A 412 -1.20 -50.99 -7.93
C PHE A 412 -2.27 -51.21 -6.87
N ASN A 413 -2.87 -52.40 -6.90
CA ASN A 413 -3.34 -53.16 -5.74
C ASN A 413 -3.75 -54.54 -6.27
N GLY A 414 -2.93 -55.53 -5.95
CA GLY A 414 -3.41 -56.90 -5.76
C GLY A 414 -4.20 -57.00 -4.46
#